data_AF-A0A5J4PUK6-F1
#
_entry.id   AF-A0A5J4PUK6-F1
#
_cell.length_a   1.000
_cell.length_b   1.000
_cell.length_c   1.000
_cell.angle_alpha   90.00
_cell.angle_beta   90.00
_cell.angle_gamma   90.00
#
_symmetry.space_group_name_H-M   'P 1'
#
loop_
_entity.id
_entity.type
_entity.pdbx_description
1 polymer ?
#
loop_
_entity_poly.entity_id
_entity_poly.type
_entity_poly.pdbx_seq_one_letter_code
_entity_poly.pdbx_strand_id
1 'polypeptide(L)'
;MKAFVFPGQGAQFAGMGKDLYESSALAKELFEKANDILGFCITDIMFEGTDEDLRQTKVTQPAVFLHSIISALCMEGDFKPEMTAGHSLGEFSALVASGALSFEDGLKLVYARAMTMQKACEATPSTMAAIIGLPDEKVEEICASVTGEICVPANYNCPGQIVISGSEAGINKACEQMKTAGAKRALPLKVGGAFHSPLMQPAQIELEAAINATVFYTPRCPVYQNVDALPHTNPTEIKKNLVAQLTASVRWTQTVKNM
;
A
#
# COMPACT_ATOMS: atom_id res chain seq x y z
N MET A 1 12.65 -13.45 17.44
CA MET A 1 12.44 -12.65 16.22
C MET A 1 11.08 -12.95 15.61
N LYS A 2 10.08 -12.15 15.98
CA LYS A 2 8.75 -12.11 15.36
C LYS A 2 8.66 -10.90 14.41
N ALA A 3 8.43 -11.16 13.12
CA ALA A 3 8.10 -10.13 12.14
C ALA A 3 6.58 -10.02 12.01
N PHE A 4 6.08 -8.78 11.99
CA PHE A 4 4.67 -8.49 11.70
C PHE A 4 4.58 -7.86 10.30
N VAL A 5 3.84 -8.52 9.42
CA VAL A 5 3.64 -8.07 8.04
C VAL A 5 2.19 -7.67 7.83
N PHE A 6 1.98 -6.52 7.20
CA PHE A 6 0.66 -5.95 7.00
C PHE A 6 0.27 -5.95 5.51
N PRO A 7 -0.92 -6.45 5.16
CA PRO A 7 -1.36 -6.50 3.77
C PRO A 7 -1.68 -5.10 3.22
N GLY A 8 -1.63 -4.99 1.90
CA GLY A 8 -2.03 -3.79 1.17
C GLY A 8 -3.47 -3.85 0.65
N GLN A 9 -3.79 -2.92 -0.25
CA GLN A 9 -5.06 -2.89 -0.97
C GLN A 9 -5.30 -4.21 -1.75
N GLY A 10 -6.53 -4.71 -1.73
CA GLY A 10 -6.93 -5.98 -2.31
C GLY A 10 -7.23 -7.08 -1.28
N ALA A 11 -6.88 -6.85 -0.01
CA ALA A 11 -7.14 -7.79 1.10
C ALA A 11 -8.48 -7.54 1.83
N GLN A 12 -9.24 -6.51 1.45
CA GLN A 12 -10.55 -6.21 2.02
C GLN A 12 -11.61 -7.25 1.64
N PHE A 13 -12.56 -7.49 2.53
CA PHE A 13 -13.70 -8.38 2.32
C PHE A 13 -14.91 -7.91 3.14
N ALA A 14 -16.13 -8.19 2.68
CA ALA A 14 -17.35 -7.83 3.40
C ALA A 14 -17.42 -8.53 4.77
N GLY A 15 -17.80 -7.79 5.81
CA GLY A 15 -17.82 -8.28 7.19
C GLY A 15 -16.49 -8.15 7.94
N MET A 16 -15.44 -7.61 7.31
CA MET A 16 -14.14 -7.47 7.94
C MET A 16 -14.20 -6.62 9.22
N GLY A 17 -13.64 -7.14 10.31
CA GLY A 17 -13.54 -6.42 11.58
C GLY A 17 -14.79 -6.46 12.45
N LYS A 18 -15.92 -7.00 11.96
CA LYS A 18 -17.18 -7.07 12.72
C LYS A 18 -17.03 -7.90 14.00
N ASP A 19 -16.52 -9.11 13.89
CA ASP A 19 -16.32 -9.99 15.06
C ASP A 19 -15.41 -9.34 16.10
N LEU A 20 -14.39 -8.60 15.64
CA LEU A 20 -13.45 -7.90 16.51
C LEU A 20 -14.13 -6.71 17.22
N TYR A 21 -14.92 -5.94 16.48
CA TYR A 21 -15.73 -4.83 17.01
C TYR A 21 -16.73 -5.32 18.08
N GLU A 22 -17.37 -6.46 17.87
CA GLU A 22 -18.36 -7.02 18.80
C GLU A 22 -17.73 -7.66 20.05
N SER A 23 -16.52 -8.21 19.93
CA SER A 23 -15.86 -8.97 21.00
C SER A 23 -14.86 -8.18 21.84
N SER A 24 -14.37 -7.02 21.37
CA SER A 24 -13.33 -6.23 22.05
C SER A 24 -13.75 -4.79 22.28
N ALA A 25 -13.74 -4.36 23.55
CA ALA A 25 -14.02 -2.98 23.93
C ALA A 25 -13.02 -1.98 23.31
N LEU A 26 -11.73 -2.35 23.24
CA LEU A 26 -10.70 -1.55 22.59
C LEU A 26 -10.95 -1.45 21.09
N ALA A 27 -11.33 -2.55 20.44
CA ALA A 27 -11.63 -2.52 19.02
C ALA A 27 -12.81 -1.61 18.72
N LYS A 28 -13.89 -1.75 19.51
CA LYS A 28 -15.06 -0.88 19.42
C LYS A 28 -14.67 0.60 19.54
N GLU A 29 -13.91 0.97 20.57
CA GLU A 29 -13.42 2.34 20.74
C GLU A 29 -12.64 2.86 19.53
N LEU A 30 -11.70 2.06 19.00
CA LEU A 30 -10.86 2.46 17.87
C LEU A 30 -11.65 2.59 16.56
N PHE A 31 -12.64 1.72 16.34
CA PHE A 31 -13.54 1.82 15.19
C PHE A 31 -14.46 3.04 15.27
N GLU A 32 -15.03 3.35 16.44
CA GLU A 32 -15.84 4.57 16.61
C GLU A 32 -14.98 5.82 16.42
N LYS A 33 -13.78 5.84 16.98
CA LYS A 33 -12.82 6.92 16.77
C LYS A 33 -12.44 7.06 15.29
N ALA A 34 -12.36 5.97 14.55
CA ALA A 34 -12.12 6.02 13.11
C ALA A 34 -13.30 6.64 12.36
N ASN A 35 -14.54 6.35 12.74
CA ASN A 35 -15.73 7.00 12.19
C ASN A 35 -15.66 8.53 12.39
N ASP A 36 -15.31 8.98 13.59
CA ASP A 36 -15.16 10.40 13.90
C ASP A 36 -14.06 11.08 13.06
N ILE A 37 -12.90 10.43 12.92
CA ILE A 37 -11.77 10.97 12.14
C ILE A 37 -12.12 11.07 10.66
N LEU A 38 -12.82 10.08 10.12
CA LEU A 38 -13.18 10.02 8.70
C LEU A 38 -14.40 10.89 8.37
N GLY A 39 -15.23 11.20 9.36
CA GLY A 39 -16.47 11.97 9.20
C GLY A 39 -17.61 11.17 8.56
N PHE A 40 -17.50 9.84 8.52
CA PHE A 40 -18.55 8.92 8.08
C PHE A 40 -18.39 7.55 8.76
N CYS A 41 -19.48 6.80 8.84
CA CYS A 41 -19.49 5.46 9.43
C CYS A 41 -18.82 4.45 8.49
N ILE A 42 -17.49 4.34 8.56
CA ILE A 42 -16.77 3.31 7.78
C ILE A 42 -17.11 1.90 8.26
N THR A 43 -17.47 1.75 9.54
CA THR A 43 -17.94 0.50 10.13
C THR A 43 -19.13 -0.10 9.40
N ASP A 44 -20.12 0.71 9.03
CA ASP A 44 -21.32 0.23 8.32
C ASP A 44 -20.92 -0.41 6.98
N ILE A 45 -19.97 0.22 6.29
CA ILE A 45 -19.45 -0.29 5.01
C ILE A 45 -18.58 -1.54 5.21
N MET A 46 -17.73 -1.55 6.23
CA MET A 46 -16.86 -2.69 6.54
C MET A 46 -17.68 -3.93 6.95
N PHE A 47 -18.74 -3.75 7.72
CA PHE A 47 -19.48 -4.84 8.35
C PHE A 47 -20.63 -5.35 7.48
N GLU A 48 -21.28 -4.46 6.74
CA GLU A 48 -22.54 -4.76 6.04
C GLU A 48 -22.52 -4.34 4.56
N GLY A 49 -21.49 -3.58 4.14
CA GLY A 49 -21.35 -3.13 2.76
C GLY A 49 -21.06 -4.25 1.77
N THR A 50 -21.29 -3.96 0.50
CA THR A 50 -20.99 -4.88 -0.60
C THR A 50 -19.50 -4.83 -0.97
N ASP A 51 -19.05 -5.82 -1.75
CA ASP A 51 -17.71 -5.80 -2.35
C ASP A 51 -17.45 -4.54 -3.19
N GLU A 52 -18.48 -3.97 -3.82
CA GLU A 52 -18.37 -2.72 -4.59
C GLU A 52 -18.20 -1.50 -3.68
N ASP A 53 -18.92 -1.46 -2.55
CA ASP A 53 -18.75 -0.38 -1.56
C ASP A 53 -17.33 -0.36 -0.99
N LEU A 54 -16.79 -1.54 -0.70
CA LEU A 54 -15.41 -1.72 -0.22
C LEU A 54 -14.36 -1.43 -1.29
N ARG A 55 -14.71 -1.44 -2.58
CA ARG A 55 -13.81 -1.08 -3.70
C ARG A 55 -13.73 0.42 -3.96
N GLN A 56 -14.59 1.24 -3.33
CA GLN A 56 -14.45 2.68 -3.38
C GLN A 56 -13.11 3.07 -2.74
N THR A 57 -12.25 3.80 -3.45
CA THR A 57 -10.88 4.12 -2.99
C THR A 57 -10.84 4.77 -1.61
N LYS A 58 -11.79 5.68 -1.33
CA LYS A 58 -11.95 6.35 -0.03
C LYS A 58 -12.26 5.40 1.14
N VAL A 59 -12.72 4.18 0.84
CA VAL A 59 -13.06 3.12 1.80
C VAL A 59 -11.97 2.08 1.85
N THR A 60 -11.47 1.62 0.69
CA THR A 60 -10.58 0.45 0.62
C THR A 60 -9.32 0.62 1.48
N GLN A 61 -8.64 1.77 1.38
CA GLN A 61 -7.39 1.96 2.11
C GLN A 61 -7.61 2.12 3.61
N PRO A 62 -8.53 2.99 4.08
CA PRO A 62 -8.84 3.06 5.51
C PRO A 62 -9.33 1.73 6.08
N ALA A 63 -10.20 1.00 5.38
CA ALA A 63 -10.72 -0.28 5.88
C ALA A 63 -9.61 -1.31 6.14
N VAL A 64 -8.70 -1.50 5.18
CA VAL A 64 -7.57 -2.44 5.33
C VAL A 64 -6.62 -1.99 6.44
N PHE A 65 -6.35 -0.68 6.56
CA PHE A 65 -5.53 -0.13 7.63
C PHE A 65 -6.17 -0.37 9.01
N LEU A 66 -7.44 -0.04 9.17
CA LEU A 66 -8.18 -0.18 10.42
C LEU A 66 -8.21 -1.63 10.87
N HIS A 67 -8.61 -2.55 9.98
CA HIS A 67 -8.61 -3.97 10.30
C HIS A 67 -7.22 -4.44 10.74
N SER A 68 -6.18 -4.11 9.97
CA SER A 68 -4.80 -4.49 10.27
C SER A 68 -4.34 -4.04 11.66
N ILE A 69 -4.56 -2.77 11.99
CA ILE A 69 -4.03 -2.19 13.23
C ILE A 69 -4.88 -2.49 14.43
N ILE A 70 -6.19 -2.49 14.30
CA ILE A 70 -7.06 -2.85 15.41
C ILE A 70 -6.85 -4.34 15.75
N SER A 71 -6.74 -5.23 14.76
CA SER A 71 -6.35 -6.63 15.02
C SER A 71 -5.03 -6.72 15.77
N ALA A 72 -3.99 -6.02 15.32
CA ALA A 72 -2.68 -6.05 15.96
C ALA A 72 -2.71 -5.52 17.41
N LEU A 73 -3.43 -4.43 17.67
CA LEU A 73 -3.55 -3.84 19.00
C LEU A 73 -4.38 -4.71 19.96
N CYS A 74 -5.35 -5.46 19.43
CA CYS A 74 -6.16 -6.41 20.22
C CYS A 74 -5.46 -7.76 20.48
N MET A 75 -4.25 -8.00 19.97
CA MET A 75 -3.46 -9.19 20.30
C MET A 75 -2.83 -9.14 21.71
N GLU A 76 -3.07 -8.07 22.47
CA GLU A 76 -2.57 -7.89 23.85
C GLU A 76 -1.07 -8.22 23.99
N GLY A 77 -0.70 -9.04 24.99
CA GLY A 77 0.69 -9.38 25.32
C GLY A 77 1.46 -10.17 24.25
N ASP A 78 0.78 -10.63 23.19
CA ASP A 78 1.40 -11.31 22.04
C ASP A 78 1.87 -10.34 20.95
N PHE A 79 1.43 -9.07 20.99
CA PHE A 79 1.87 -8.03 20.07
C PHE A 79 3.23 -7.45 20.48
N LYS A 80 4.29 -8.18 20.12
CA LYS A 80 5.69 -7.81 20.39
C LYS A 80 6.50 -7.90 19.09
N PRO A 81 6.32 -6.95 18.14
CA PRO A 81 7.07 -6.95 16.91
C PRO A 81 8.56 -6.66 17.18
N GLU A 82 9.43 -7.50 16.65
CA GLU A 82 10.86 -7.24 16.57
C GLU A 82 11.24 -6.65 15.20
N MET A 83 10.34 -6.80 14.21
CA MET A 83 10.42 -6.24 12.87
C MET A 83 9.01 -5.97 12.35
N THR A 84 8.83 -4.91 11.58
CA THR A 84 7.56 -4.64 10.87
C THR A 84 7.80 -4.33 9.41
N ALA A 85 6.87 -4.75 8.56
CA ALA A 85 6.81 -4.38 7.16
C ALA A 85 5.36 -4.36 6.69
N GLY A 86 5.07 -3.67 5.61
CA GLY A 86 3.77 -3.84 4.98
C GLY A 86 3.82 -3.50 3.51
N HIS A 87 2.91 -4.10 2.74
CA HIS A 87 2.91 -3.99 1.29
C HIS A 87 2.11 -2.74 0.87
N SER A 88 2.78 -1.76 0.27
CA SER A 88 2.20 -0.49 -0.17
C SER A 88 1.45 0.21 0.97
N LEU A 89 0.12 0.19 0.93
CA LEU A 89 -0.75 0.66 2.02
C LEU A 89 -0.37 0.07 3.39
N GLY A 90 0.02 -1.21 3.44
CA GLY A 90 0.39 -1.87 4.67
C GLY A 90 1.59 -1.22 5.38
N GLU A 91 2.42 -0.44 4.69
CA GLU A 91 3.53 0.29 5.31
C GLU A 91 3.02 1.29 6.36
N PHE A 92 1.86 1.92 6.15
CA PHE A 92 1.23 2.80 7.15
C PHE A 92 0.83 2.02 8.40
N SER A 93 0.29 0.82 8.22
CA SER A 93 0.04 -0.11 9.32
C SER A 93 1.36 -0.46 10.04
N ALA A 94 2.41 -0.84 9.32
CA ALA A 94 3.72 -1.13 9.92
C ALA A 94 4.28 0.03 10.75
N LEU A 95 4.10 1.28 10.28
CA LEU A 95 4.52 2.48 11.00
C LEU A 95 3.73 2.71 12.30
N VAL A 96 2.43 2.45 12.31
CA VAL A 96 1.62 2.54 13.54
C VAL A 96 1.95 1.37 14.48
N ALA A 97 2.05 0.16 13.92
CA ALA A 97 2.40 -1.05 14.64
C ALA A 97 3.78 -0.99 15.33
N SER A 98 4.73 -0.25 14.77
CA SER A 98 6.05 -0.03 15.35
C SER A 98 6.11 1.17 16.30
N GLY A 99 5.06 1.98 16.35
CA GLY A 99 4.99 3.22 17.13
C GLY A 99 5.65 4.42 16.47
N ALA A 100 6.05 4.35 15.20
CA ALA A 100 6.55 5.51 14.45
C ALA A 100 5.44 6.54 14.16
N LEU A 101 4.18 6.09 14.08
CA LEU A 101 2.99 6.92 13.92
C LEU A 101 1.95 6.61 15.00
N SER A 102 1.15 7.61 15.35
CA SER A 102 -0.09 7.39 16.12
C SER A 102 -1.15 6.72 15.24
N PHE A 103 -2.15 6.09 15.86
CA PHE A 103 -3.28 5.50 15.13
C PHE A 103 -4.02 6.57 14.31
N GLU A 104 -4.26 7.73 14.92
CA GLU A 104 -5.00 8.84 14.34
C GLU A 104 -4.27 9.46 13.16
N ASP A 105 -2.97 9.71 13.30
CA ASP A 105 -2.18 10.27 12.21
C ASP A 105 -1.99 9.25 11.09
N GLY A 106 -1.83 7.97 11.43
CA GLY A 106 -1.84 6.87 10.46
C GLY A 106 -3.12 6.85 9.63
N LEU A 107 -4.28 6.91 10.28
CA LEU A 107 -5.58 6.92 9.60
C LEU A 107 -5.77 8.18 8.72
N LYS A 108 -5.43 9.36 9.25
CA LYS A 108 -5.51 10.62 8.48
C LYS A 108 -4.62 10.58 7.23
N LEU A 109 -3.39 10.08 7.35
CA LEU A 109 -2.47 9.94 6.23
C LEU A 109 -2.97 8.91 5.21
N VAL A 110 -3.51 7.78 5.67
CA VAL A 110 -4.10 6.75 4.79
C VAL A 110 -5.28 7.31 4.02
N TYR A 111 -6.16 8.07 4.69
CA TYR A 111 -7.29 8.70 4.02
C TYR A 111 -6.83 9.75 3.01
N ALA A 112 -5.89 10.63 3.40
CA ALA A 112 -5.30 11.61 2.47
C ALA A 112 -4.66 10.94 1.25
N ARG A 113 -3.88 9.87 1.47
CA ARG A 113 -3.27 9.06 0.40
C ARG A 113 -4.33 8.49 -0.55
N ALA A 114 -5.41 7.93 -0.02
CA ALA A 114 -6.49 7.38 -0.83
C ALA A 114 -7.11 8.45 -1.75
N MET A 115 -7.39 9.62 -1.19
CA MET A 115 -8.01 10.73 -1.93
C MET A 115 -7.08 11.32 -2.98
N THR A 116 -5.79 11.51 -2.67
CA THR A 116 -4.83 12.09 -3.63
C THR A 116 -4.51 11.11 -4.75
N MET A 117 -4.39 9.81 -4.47
CA MET A 117 -4.25 8.78 -5.50
C MET A 117 -5.47 8.72 -6.42
N GLN A 118 -6.69 8.75 -5.87
CA GLN A 118 -7.92 8.78 -6.66
C GLN A 118 -7.93 9.97 -7.62
N LYS A 119 -7.61 11.17 -7.11
CA LYS A 119 -7.55 12.40 -7.92
C LYS A 119 -6.51 12.31 -9.05
N ALA A 120 -5.34 11.72 -8.79
CA ALA A 120 -4.32 11.52 -9.82
C ALA A 120 -4.79 10.54 -10.92
N CYS A 121 -5.47 9.46 -10.52
CA CYS A 121 -6.07 8.50 -11.44
C CYS A 121 -7.14 9.12 -12.34
N GLU A 122 -8.02 9.95 -11.78
CA GLU A 122 -9.07 10.66 -12.52
C GLU A 122 -8.49 11.69 -13.49
N ALA A 123 -7.39 12.33 -13.12
CA ALA A 123 -6.72 13.32 -13.96
C ALA A 123 -5.96 12.71 -15.14
N THR A 124 -5.48 11.47 -15.02
CA THR A 124 -4.68 10.82 -16.08
C THR A 124 -5.00 9.32 -16.17
N PRO A 125 -5.80 8.91 -17.18
CA PRO A 125 -6.09 7.51 -17.45
C PRO A 125 -4.80 6.68 -17.57
N SER A 126 -4.71 5.64 -16.75
CA SER A 126 -3.51 4.84 -16.59
C SER A 126 -3.86 3.51 -15.94
N THR A 127 -2.94 2.55 -15.97
CA THR A 127 -3.25 1.19 -15.50
C THR A 127 -2.01 0.44 -15.01
N MET A 128 -2.22 -0.81 -14.59
CA MET A 128 -1.18 -1.73 -14.17
C MET A 128 -1.39 -3.09 -14.84
N ALA A 129 -0.33 -3.89 -14.94
CA ALA A 129 -0.42 -5.27 -15.40
C ALA A 129 0.43 -6.22 -14.56
N ALA A 130 -0.09 -7.41 -14.29
CA ALA A 130 0.65 -8.49 -13.66
C ALA A 130 1.44 -9.28 -14.70
N ILE A 131 2.74 -9.43 -14.45
CA ILE A 131 3.69 -10.18 -15.26
C ILE A 131 4.15 -11.41 -14.48
N ILE A 132 3.95 -12.58 -15.08
CA ILE A 132 4.25 -13.88 -14.46
C ILE A 132 5.26 -14.65 -15.30
N GLY A 133 6.31 -15.15 -14.65
CA GLY A 133 7.27 -16.08 -15.25
C GLY A 133 8.41 -15.43 -16.01
N LEU A 134 8.71 -14.15 -15.75
CA LEU A 134 9.94 -13.50 -16.21
C LEU A 134 10.80 -13.06 -15.01
N PRO A 135 12.14 -13.06 -15.15
CA PRO A 135 13.03 -12.50 -14.14
C PRO A 135 12.95 -10.97 -14.12
N ASP A 136 13.29 -10.39 -12.97
CA ASP A 136 13.25 -8.94 -12.69
C ASP A 136 13.95 -8.13 -13.78
N GLU A 137 15.17 -8.52 -14.15
CA GLU A 137 16.02 -7.82 -15.11
C GLU A 137 15.39 -7.77 -16.51
N LYS A 138 14.70 -8.85 -16.92
CA LYS A 138 14.02 -8.88 -18.22
C LYS A 138 12.79 -7.97 -18.23
N VAL A 139 12.07 -7.87 -17.12
CA VAL A 139 10.93 -6.96 -16.99
C VAL A 139 11.39 -5.50 -17.02
N GLU A 140 12.49 -5.19 -16.33
CA GLU A 140 13.12 -3.88 -16.34
C GLU A 140 13.58 -3.46 -17.75
N GLU A 141 14.29 -4.35 -18.46
CA GLU A 141 14.74 -4.14 -19.85
C GLU A 141 13.56 -3.80 -20.78
N ILE A 142 12.47 -4.57 -20.70
CA ILE A 142 11.30 -4.37 -21.56
C ILE A 142 10.60 -3.06 -21.21
N CYS A 143 10.41 -2.74 -19.92
CA CYS A 143 9.83 -1.45 -19.52
C CYS A 143 10.66 -0.27 -20.05
N ALA A 144 11.99 -0.34 -19.95
CA ALA A 144 12.89 0.70 -20.45
C ALA A 144 12.88 0.84 -21.99
N SER A 145 12.52 -0.23 -22.71
CA SER A 145 12.41 -0.21 -24.18
C SER A 145 11.11 0.44 -24.69
N VAL A 146 10.11 0.65 -23.82
CA VAL A 146 8.85 1.31 -24.17
C VAL A 146 9.08 2.82 -24.26
N THR A 147 9.31 3.32 -25.48
CA THR A 147 9.54 4.74 -25.74
C THR A 147 8.24 5.51 -25.99
N GLY A 148 8.20 6.78 -25.56
CA GLY A 148 7.07 7.69 -25.81
C GLY A 148 5.84 7.45 -24.92
N GLU A 149 5.92 6.49 -24.01
CA GLU A 149 4.88 6.14 -23.05
C GLU A 149 5.52 5.88 -21.68
N ILE A 150 4.74 5.97 -20.61
CA ILE A 150 5.22 5.57 -19.26
C ILE A 150 4.91 4.09 -19.05
N CYS A 151 5.93 3.32 -18.68
CA CYS A 151 5.83 1.93 -18.20
C CYS A 151 7.02 1.65 -17.27
N VAL A 152 6.76 1.27 -16.02
CA VAL A 152 7.80 0.96 -15.02
C VAL A 152 7.43 -0.29 -14.21
N PRO A 153 8.41 -1.01 -13.64
CA PRO A 153 8.14 -2.00 -12.60
C PRO A 153 7.61 -1.31 -11.33
N ALA A 154 6.37 -1.61 -10.95
CA ALA A 154 5.70 -1.06 -9.78
C ALA A 154 5.90 -1.94 -8.53
N ASN A 155 5.84 -3.26 -8.67
CA ASN A 155 5.90 -4.17 -7.52
C ASN A 155 6.72 -5.41 -7.84
N TYR A 156 7.72 -5.71 -7.01
CA TYR A 156 8.50 -6.95 -7.04
C TYR A 156 7.97 -7.88 -5.94
N ASN A 157 6.88 -8.59 -6.22
CA ASN A 157 6.10 -9.27 -5.18
C ASN A 157 6.74 -10.58 -4.71
N CYS A 158 7.17 -11.41 -5.65
CA CYS A 158 7.97 -12.61 -5.39
C CYS A 158 8.74 -12.97 -6.67
N PRO A 159 9.73 -13.88 -6.62
CA PRO A 159 10.47 -14.29 -7.81
C PRO A 159 9.55 -14.75 -8.95
N GLY A 160 9.59 -14.04 -10.09
CA GLY A 160 8.76 -14.32 -11.24
C GLY A 160 7.32 -13.77 -11.17
N GLN A 161 6.99 -12.94 -10.17
CA GLN A 161 5.71 -12.23 -10.08
C GLN A 161 5.94 -10.73 -9.85
N ILE A 162 5.78 -9.97 -10.93
CA ILE A 162 6.01 -8.53 -10.95
C ILE A 162 4.73 -7.84 -11.40
N VAL A 163 4.51 -6.62 -10.93
CA VAL A 163 3.49 -5.74 -11.49
C VAL A 163 4.18 -4.57 -12.15
N ILE A 164 3.78 -4.24 -13.37
CA ILE A 164 4.20 -3.03 -14.08
C ILE A 164 3.06 -2.00 -14.05
N SER A 165 3.39 -0.72 -14.07
CA SER A 165 2.42 0.38 -14.07
C SER A 165 2.82 1.50 -15.03
N GLY A 166 1.81 2.17 -15.58
CA GLY A 166 2.04 3.27 -16.51
C GLY A 166 0.80 3.65 -17.32
N SER A 167 1.03 4.37 -18.41
CA SER A 167 -0.02 4.69 -19.39
C SER A 167 -0.65 3.41 -19.96
N GLU A 168 -1.93 3.46 -20.34
CA GLU A 168 -2.60 2.30 -20.95
C GLU A 168 -1.87 1.81 -22.22
N ALA A 169 -1.44 2.75 -23.07
CA ALA A 169 -0.67 2.45 -24.28
C ALA A 169 0.70 1.81 -23.96
N GLY A 170 1.42 2.35 -22.97
CA GLY A 170 2.69 1.79 -22.52
C GLY A 170 2.54 0.37 -21.95
N ILE A 171 1.51 0.14 -21.14
CA ILE A 171 1.24 -1.18 -20.54
C ILE A 171 0.85 -2.20 -21.61
N ASN A 172 0.05 -1.81 -22.61
CA ASN A 172 -0.33 -2.69 -23.71
C ASN A 172 0.92 -3.10 -24.54
N LYS A 173 1.75 -2.13 -24.93
CA LYS A 173 3.03 -2.37 -25.63
C LYS A 173 3.94 -3.30 -24.84
N ALA A 174 4.13 -3.02 -23.55
CA ALA A 174 4.95 -3.86 -22.67
C ALA A 174 4.40 -5.28 -22.58
N CYS A 175 3.09 -5.45 -22.37
CA CYS A 175 2.48 -6.77 -22.25
C CYS A 175 2.68 -7.64 -23.50
N GLU A 176 2.65 -7.06 -24.69
CA GLU A 176 2.96 -7.78 -25.94
C GLU A 176 4.43 -8.22 -25.98
N GLN A 177 5.35 -7.31 -25.66
CA GLN A 177 6.79 -7.60 -25.61
C GLN A 177 7.13 -8.67 -24.55
N MET A 178 6.51 -8.61 -23.37
CA MET A 178 6.68 -9.61 -22.30
C MET A 178 6.21 -10.99 -22.74
N LYS A 179 5.08 -11.09 -23.45
CA LYS A 179 4.59 -12.37 -24.00
C LYS A 179 5.56 -12.94 -25.01
N THR A 180 6.07 -12.12 -25.93
CA THR A 180 7.11 -12.52 -26.90
C THR A 180 8.40 -12.97 -26.20
N ALA A 181 8.76 -12.33 -25.08
CA ALA A 181 9.92 -12.68 -24.28
C ALA A 181 9.73 -13.94 -23.39
N GLY A 182 8.56 -14.59 -23.45
CA GLY A 182 8.30 -15.86 -22.76
C GLY A 182 7.58 -15.74 -21.41
N ALA A 183 6.95 -14.60 -21.10
CA ALA A 183 6.10 -14.50 -19.92
C ALA A 183 4.98 -15.54 -19.98
N LYS A 184 4.77 -16.26 -18.88
CA LYS A 184 3.62 -17.18 -18.74
C LYS A 184 2.30 -16.41 -18.81
N ARG A 185 2.26 -15.22 -18.21
CA ARG A 185 1.09 -14.31 -18.24
C ARG A 185 1.59 -12.86 -18.25
N ALA A 186 0.92 -12.01 -19.02
CA ALA A 186 1.02 -10.56 -18.95
C ALA A 186 -0.41 -10.01 -19.07
N LEU A 187 -0.96 -9.54 -17.94
CA LEU A 187 -2.40 -9.29 -17.80
C LEU A 187 -2.69 -7.93 -17.17
N PRO A 188 -3.41 -7.04 -17.86
CA PRO A 188 -3.94 -5.82 -17.26
C PRO A 188 -4.77 -6.11 -16.01
N LEU A 189 -4.58 -5.29 -14.98
CA LEU A 189 -5.29 -5.38 -13.72
C LEU A 189 -6.51 -4.45 -13.73
N LYS A 190 -7.57 -4.86 -13.02
CA LYS A 190 -8.76 -4.02 -12.79
C LYS A 190 -8.47 -3.05 -11.64
N VAL A 191 -7.67 -2.03 -11.91
CA VAL A 191 -7.27 -1.00 -10.95
C VAL A 191 -7.55 0.39 -11.51
N GLY A 192 -7.72 1.36 -10.61
CA GLY A 192 -8.09 2.73 -10.98
C GLY A 192 -6.96 3.55 -11.62
N GLY A 193 -5.69 3.13 -11.52
CA GLY A 193 -4.59 3.86 -12.12
C GLY A 193 -3.22 3.19 -11.97
N ALA A 194 -2.19 3.86 -12.49
CA ALA A 194 -0.80 3.41 -12.47
C ALA A 194 -0.08 3.72 -11.16
N PHE A 195 -0.43 2.99 -10.08
CA PHE A 195 0.25 3.13 -8.79
C PHE A 195 1.73 2.81 -8.86
N HIS A 196 2.53 3.39 -7.96
CA HIS A 196 3.99 3.15 -7.90
C HIS A 196 4.69 3.50 -9.22
N SER A 197 4.34 4.66 -9.79
CA SER A 197 4.85 5.14 -11.08
C SER A 197 5.02 6.66 -11.08
N PRO A 198 5.73 7.23 -12.07
CA PRO A 198 5.79 8.67 -12.26
C PRO A 198 4.42 9.36 -12.39
N LEU A 199 3.38 8.64 -12.84
CA LEU A 199 2.02 9.19 -12.96
C LEU A 199 1.36 9.50 -11.62
N MET A 200 1.91 8.99 -10.51
CA MET A 200 1.46 9.31 -9.16
C MET A 200 2.14 10.55 -8.56
N GLN A 201 3.00 11.25 -9.31
CA GLN A 201 3.68 12.45 -8.81
C GLN A 201 2.73 13.54 -8.28
N PRO A 202 1.57 13.83 -8.92
CA PRO A 202 0.60 14.77 -8.34
C PRO A 202 0.08 14.32 -6.96
N ALA A 203 -0.19 13.03 -6.80
CA ALA A 203 -0.64 12.47 -5.52
C ALA A 203 0.47 12.51 -4.44
N GLN A 204 1.72 12.27 -4.85
CA GLN A 204 2.89 12.37 -3.98
C GLN A 204 3.07 13.78 -3.42
N ILE A 205 2.96 14.83 -4.25
CA ILE A 205 3.12 16.22 -3.80
C ILE A 205 2.09 16.58 -2.74
N GLU A 206 0.82 16.23 -2.96
CA GLU A 206 -0.25 16.51 -2.00
C GLU A 206 -0.08 15.69 -0.70
N LEU A 207 0.31 14.41 -0.81
CA LEU A 207 0.56 13.56 0.35
C LEU A 207 1.82 13.98 1.14
N GLU A 208 2.85 14.46 0.45
CA GLU A 208 4.09 14.95 1.07
C GLU A 208 3.82 16.09 2.05
N ALA A 209 2.93 17.02 1.70
CA ALA A 209 2.53 18.10 2.59
C ALA A 209 1.91 17.55 3.90
N ALA A 210 1.04 16.55 3.80
CA ALA A 210 0.43 15.90 4.96
C ALA A 210 1.47 15.13 5.79
N ILE A 211 2.35 14.35 5.15
CA ILE A 211 3.43 13.60 5.81
C ILE A 211 4.38 14.56 6.56
N ASN A 212 4.72 15.69 5.96
CA ASN A 212 5.60 16.68 6.57
C ASN A 212 4.97 17.33 7.80
N ALA A 213 3.67 17.59 7.78
CA ALA A 213 2.90 18.12 8.91
C ALA A 213 2.70 17.12 10.05
N THR A 214 2.83 15.82 9.79
CA THR A 214 2.68 14.77 10.80
C THR A 214 3.96 14.57 11.63
N VAL A 215 3.78 14.33 12.93
CA VAL A 215 4.87 13.97 13.85
C VAL A 215 5.20 12.49 13.69
N PHE A 216 6.49 12.19 13.50
CA PHE A 216 7.00 10.82 13.47
C PHE A 216 7.86 10.58 14.71
N TYR A 217 7.65 9.45 15.37
CA TYR A 217 8.39 9.03 16.55
C TYR A 217 9.43 7.98 16.20
N THR A 218 10.41 7.78 17.08
CA THR A 218 11.35 6.66 16.93
C THR A 218 10.60 5.35 17.17
N PRO A 219 10.54 4.43 16.20
CA PRO A 219 9.83 3.17 16.37
C PRO A 219 10.57 2.26 17.36
N ARG A 220 9.82 1.37 18.02
CA ARG A 220 10.36 0.38 18.98
C ARG A 220 11.12 -0.77 18.32
N CYS A 221 10.98 -0.93 17.02
CA CYS A 221 11.62 -1.94 16.19
C CYS A 221 11.82 -1.41 14.77
N PRO A 222 12.74 -1.97 13.97
CA PRO A 222 12.90 -1.55 12.58
C PRO A 222 11.63 -1.70 11.75
N VAL A 223 11.41 -0.72 10.87
CA VAL A 223 10.38 -0.74 9.83
C VAL A 223 11.07 -0.93 8.49
N TYR A 224 10.74 -2.01 7.77
CA TYR A 224 11.28 -2.28 6.45
C TYR A 224 10.43 -1.56 5.40
N GLN A 225 11.01 -0.55 4.76
CA GLN A 225 10.27 0.34 3.87
C GLN A 225 10.32 -0.13 2.42
N ASN A 226 9.24 0.14 1.68
CA ASN A 226 9.04 -0.46 0.36
C ASN A 226 10.05 0.03 -0.70
N VAL A 227 10.56 1.24 -0.54
CA VAL A 227 11.36 1.94 -1.55
C VAL A 227 12.76 1.37 -1.73
N ASP A 228 13.40 0.97 -0.64
CA ASP A 228 14.77 0.44 -0.59
C ASP A 228 14.84 -0.97 0.02
N ALA A 229 13.75 -1.46 0.61
CA ALA A 229 13.66 -2.73 1.32
C ALA A 229 14.60 -2.86 2.54
N LEU A 230 15.05 -1.74 3.11
CA LEU A 230 15.98 -1.72 4.24
C LEU A 230 15.27 -1.43 5.57
N PRO A 231 15.85 -1.87 6.71
CA PRO A 231 15.33 -1.55 8.04
C PRO A 231 15.65 -0.10 8.43
N HIS A 232 14.62 0.67 8.81
CA HIS A 232 14.79 2.03 9.33
C HIS A 232 14.23 2.19 10.75
N THR A 233 14.96 2.95 11.56
CA THR A 233 14.54 3.43 12.89
C THR A 233 14.65 4.95 13.04
N ASN A 234 15.26 5.63 12.08
CA ASN A 234 15.38 7.08 12.08
C ASN A 234 14.10 7.72 11.50
N PRO A 235 13.34 8.51 12.28
CA PRO A 235 12.09 9.14 11.81
C PRO A 235 12.27 10.01 10.56
N THR A 236 13.42 10.66 10.39
CA THR A 236 13.71 11.49 9.22
C THR A 236 13.85 10.66 7.94
N GLU A 237 14.53 9.52 8.02
CA GLU A 237 14.65 8.58 6.90
C GLU A 237 13.30 7.95 6.57
N ILE A 238 12.57 7.52 7.61
CA ILE A 238 11.23 6.96 7.50
C ILE A 238 10.30 7.91 6.73
N LYS A 239 10.28 9.17 7.14
CA LYS A 239 9.47 10.21 6.51
C LYS A 239 9.85 10.41 5.04
N LYS A 240 11.15 10.53 4.73
CA LYS A 240 11.65 10.69 3.35
C LYS A 240 11.24 9.52 2.45
N ASN A 241 11.39 8.30 2.95
CA ASN A 241 11.06 7.09 2.22
C ASN A 241 9.54 6.96 1.99
N LEU A 242 8.71 7.32 2.97
CA LEU A 242 7.27 7.31 2.85
C LEU A 242 6.76 8.30 1.79
N VAL A 243 7.37 9.49 1.68
CA VAL A 243 7.10 10.46 0.61
C VAL A 243 7.40 9.85 -0.77
N ALA A 244 8.52 9.15 -0.91
CA ALA A 244 8.92 8.53 -2.17
C ALA A 244 8.04 7.34 -2.60
N GLN A 245 7.31 6.73 -1.66
CA GLN A 245 6.63 5.44 -1.84
C GLN A 245 5.65 5.39 -3.02
N LEU A 246 4.89 6.47 -3.28
CA LEU A 246 3.86 6.47 -4.32
C LEU A 246 4.40 6.45 -5.75
N THR A 247 5.65 6.88 -5.95
CA THR A 247 6.30 6.95 -7.27
C THR A 247 7.43 5.94 -7.42
N ALA A 248 7.84 5.29 -6.33
CA ALA A 248 8.85 4.25 -6.30
C ALA A 248 8.23 2.85 -6.29
N SER A 249 8.99 1.85 -6.74
CA SER A 249 8.56 0.46 -6.73
C SER A 249 8.45 -0.09 -5.30
N VAL A 250 7.50 -0.99 -5.07
CA VAL A 250 7.42 -1.81 -3.85
C VAL A 250 8.33 -3.02 -4.00
N ARG A 251 9.44 -3.03 -3.27
CA ARG A 251 10.47 -4.09 -3.31
C ARG A 251 10.19 -5.24 -2.34
N TRP A 252 8.99 -5.83 -2.40
CA TRP A 252 8.52 -6.80 -1.39
C TRP A 252 9.38 -8.06 -1.32
N THR A 253 9.87 -8.57 -2.45
CA THR A 253 10.79 -9.72 -2.49
C THR A 253 12.04 -9.45 -1.69
N GLN A 254 12.61 -8.25 -1.82
CA GLN A 254 13.80 -7.84 -1.10
C GLN A 254 13.48 -7.58 0.37
N THR A 255 12.33 -6.98 0.68
CA THR A 255 11.86 -6.79 2.06
C THR A 255 11.80 -8.11 2.82
N VAL A 256 11.19 -9.15 2.22
CA VAL A 256 11.09 -10.49 2.82
C VAL A 256 12.47 -11.15 2.98
N LYS A 257 13.43 -10.92 2.07
CA LYS A 257 14.78 -11.47 2.20
C LYS A 257 15.63 -10.78 3.28
N ASN A 258 15.33 -9.52 3.58
CA ASN A 258 16.10 -8.72 4.53
C ASN A 258 15.55 -8.79 5.98
N MET A 259 14.36 -9.36 6.18
CA MET A 259 13.77 -9.69 7.49
C MET A 259 14.16 -11.10 7.94
#